data_AF-A0AAN7PDZ8-F1
#
_entry.id   AF-A0AAN7PDZ8-F1
#
_cell.length_a   1.000
_cell.length_b   1.000
_cell.length_c   1.000
_cell.angle_alpha   90.00
_cell.angle_beta   90.00
_cell.angle_gamma   90.00
#
_symmetry.space_group_name_H-M   'P 1'
#
loop_
_entity.id
_entity.type
_entity.pdbx_description
1 polymer ?
#
loop_
_entity_poly.entity_id
_entity_poly.type
_entity_poly.pdbx_seq_one_letter_code
_entity_poly.pdbx_strand_id
1 'polypeptide(L)'
;MPVACLQAVKMDSKICEILESMNKNMVEKFYENSQKMEENSRKIEEKLLENSRSLKEEIRTSIETQIKIVQEETQTDMLNFKEEICESVKDKIEEVQDKLKQKLKKNSRTIEDKLEKKLREKIQLFEERINQMNCYGEGSVTSEDLIMDHLPWSTYYKQFEAAATVNGWSNKQKATSLIVFLRGEENYELLILRLEIKYEDSYLQQVYQAQTKSRVQKAAESLQEFDADIARLTRFAYPTTSDDFLK
;
A
#
# COMPACT_ATOMS: atom_id res chain seq x y z
N MET A 1 -79.49 117.59 14.81
CA MET A 1 -79.28 116.19 14.35
C MET A 1 -77.82 115.77 13.98
N PRO A 2 -76.73 116.56 14.03
CA PRO A 2 -75.41 116.06 13.57
C PRO A 2 -74.60 115.20 14.57
N VAL A 3 -74.75 115.43 15.88
CA VAL A 3 -73.82 114.92 16.91
C VAL A 3 -73.93 113.40 17.11
N ALA A 4 -75.15 112.86 17.13
CA ALA A 4 -75.37 111.41 17.29
C ALA A 4 -74.84 110.60 16.09
N CYS A 5 -74.89 111.17 14.88
CA CYS A 5 -74.37 110.54 13.67
C CYS A 5 -72.82 110.50 13.68
N LEU A 6 -72.17 111.57 14.15
CA LEU A 6 -70.72 111.64 14.37
C LEU A 6 -70.21 110.65 15.44
N GLN A 7 -70.99 110.42 16.50
CA GLN A 7 -70.65 109.46 17.56
C GLN A 7 -70.79 108.00 17.11
N ALA A 8 -71.79 107.67 16.30
CA ALA A 8 -71.97 106.34 15.72
C ALA A 8 -70.80 105.99 14.76
N VAL A 9 -70.43 106.91 13.87
CA VAL A 9 -69.31 106.73 12.92
C VAL A 9 -67.96 106.54 13.65
N LYS A 10 -67.73 107.26 14.77
CA LYS A 10 -66.54 107.05 15.62
C LYS A 10 -66.53 105.70 16.33
N MET A 11 -67.69 105.15 16.67
CA MET A 11 -67.82 103.85 17.32
C MET A 11 -67.55 102.71 16.34
N ASP A 12 -68.10 102.79 15.12
CA ASP A 12 -67.84 101.83 14.04
C ASP A 12 -66.36 101.81 13.61
N SER A 13 -65.70 102.97 13.55
CA SER A 13 -64.26 103.07 13.26
C SER A 13 -63.40 102.35 14.31
N LYS A 14 -63.71 102.48 15.61
CA LYS A 14 -63.00 101.76 16.68
C LYS A 14 -63.23 100.25 16.64
N ILE A 15 -64.44 99.83 16.30
CA ILE A 15 -64.76 98.40 16.11
C ILE A 15 -63.94 97.84 14.95
N CYS A 16 -63.82 98.56 13.84
CA CYS A 16 -62.97 98.16 12.70
C CYS A 16 -61.49 98.03 13.11
N GLU A 17 -60.93 99.01 13.82
CA GLU A 17 -59.53 98.95 14.30
C GLU A 17 -59.28 97.74 15.23
N ILE A 18 -60.24 97.44 16.12
CA ILE A 18 -60.15 96.26 17.00
C ILE A 18 -60.21 94.97 16.18
N LEU A 19 -61.11 94.87 15.21
CA LEU A 19 -61.24 93.69 14.34
C LEU A 19 -59.98 93.48 13.49
N GLU A 20 -59.39 94.54 12.93
CA GLU A 20 -58.13 94.48 12.18
C GLU A 20 -56.96 94.03 13.07
N SER A 21 -56.86 94.58 14.28
CA SER A 21 -55.88 94.18 15.30
C SER A 21 -56.02 92.70 15.67
N MET A 22 -57.25 92.25 15.94
CA MET A 22 -57.54 90.85 16.28
C MET A 22 -57.20 89.92 15.11
N ASN A 23 -57.56 90.30 13.88
CA ASN A 23 -57.26 89.50 12.69
C ASN A 23 -55.74 89.42 12.46
N LYS A 24 -55.01 90.53 12.59
CA LYS A 24 -53.55 90.55 12.47
C LYS A 24 -52.89 89.63 13.52
N ASN A 25 -53.30 89.72 14.78
CA ASN A 25 -52.80 88.83 15.84
C ASN A 25 -53.09 87.35 15.56
N MET A 26 -54.28 87.05 15.03
CA MET A 26 -54.69 85.68 14.70
C MET A 26 -53.85 85.11 13.56
N VAL A 27 -53.61 85.89 12.50
CA VAL A 27 -52.75 85.50 11.36
C VAL A 27 -51.30 85.29 11.82
N GLU A 28 -50.77 86.17 12.67
CA GLU A 28 -49.41 86.07 13.19
C GLU A 28 -49.21 84.81 14.04
N LYS A 29 -50.16 84.51 14.95
CA LYS A 29 -50.15 83.25 15.71
C LYS A 29 -50.30 82.02 14.84
N PHE A 30 -51.14 82.08 13.79
CA PHE A 30 -51.28 80.98 12.84
C PHE A 30 -49.95 80.70 12.13
N TYR A 31 -49.25 81.75 11.71
CA TYR A 31 -47.95 81.65 11.05
C TYR A 31 -46.87 81.10 11.99
N GLU A 32 -46.78 81.61 13.22
CA GLU A 32 -45.86 81.08 14.25
C GLU A 32 -46.13 79.61 14.56
N ASN A 33 -47.40 79.21 14.66
CA ASN A 33 -47.76 77.83 14.95
C ASN A 33 -47.44 76.90 13.76
N SER A 34 -47.62 77.39 12.52
CA SER A 34 -47.22 76.68 11.31
C SER A 34 -45.69 76.47 11.27
N GLN A 35 -44.90 77.50 11.60
CA GLN A 35 -43.45 77.37 11.67
C GLN A 35 -42.99 76.38 12.74
N LYS A 36 -43.58 76.44 13.94
CA LYS A 36 -43.29 75.47 15.01
C LYS A 36 -43.63 74.04 14.60
N MET A 37 -44.72 73.85 13.88
CA MET A 37 -45.13 72.54 13.37
C MET A 37 -44.14 71.99 12.34
N GLU A 38 -43.66 72.84 11.43
CA GLU A 38 -42.66 72.47 10.42
C GLU A 38 -41.29 72.17 11.05
N GLU A 39 -40.85 72.97 12.04
CA GLU A 39 -39.61 72.73 12.78
C GLU A 39 -39.68 71.42 13.59
N ASN A 40 -40.80 71.15 14.25
CA ASN A 40 -41.02 69.89 14.96
C ASN A 40 -41.00 68.69 14.00
N SER A 41 -41.62 68.82 12.81
CA SER A 41 -41.60 67.76 11.80
C SER A 41 -40.17 67.46 11.34
N ARG A 42 -39.35 68.50 11.13
CA ARG A 42 -37.94 68.36 10.74
C ARG A 42 -37.12 67.66 11.81
N LYS A 43 -37.30 68.04 13.08
CA LYS A 43 -36.63 67.40 14.23
C LYS A 43 -37.00 65.92 14.39
N ILE A 44 -38.26 65.57 14.11
CA ILE A 44 -38.70 64.16 14.14
C ILE A 44 -38.03 63.38 13.02
N GLU A 45 -37.97 63.93 11.81
CA GLU A 45 -37.32 63.29 10.66
C GLU A 45 -35.80 63.10 10.88
N GLU A 46 -35.11 64.10 11.42
CA GLU A 46 -33.68 63.98 11.78
C GLU A 46 -33.44 62.88 12.81
N LYS A 47 -34.27 62.82 13.86
CA LYS A 47 -34.17 61.76 14.89
C LYS A 47 -34.47 60.37 14.32
N LEU A 48 -35.41 60.27 13.39
CA LEU A 48 -35.73 59.02 12.72
C LEU A 48 -34.55 58.52 11.88
N LEU A 49 -33.93 59.43 11.12
CA LEU A 49 -32.74 59.13 10.32
C LEU A 49 -31.56 58.73 11.20
N GLU A 50 -31.34 59.44 12.31
CA GLU A 50 -30.24 59.14 13.24
C GLU A 50 -30.44 57.78 13.91
N ASN A 51 -31.64 57.49 14.42
CA ASN A 51 -31.98 56.17 14.96
C ASN A 51 -31.79 55.07 13.92
N SER A 52 -32.17 55.30 12.66
CA SER A 52 -31.98 54.34 11.59
C SER A 52 -30.49 54.10 11.28
N ARG A 53 -29.63 55.11 11.39
CA ARG A 53 -28.19 54.96 11.23
C ARG A 53 -27.59 54.16 12.40
N SER A 54 -27.92 54.53 13.65
CA SER A 54 -27.45 53.83 14.86
C SER A 54 -27.79 52.35 14.79
N LEU A 55 -29.06 52.03 14.53
CA LEU A 55 -29.54 50.65 14.44
C LEU A 55 -28.79 49.85 13.36
N LYS A 56 -28.53 50.46 12.20
CA LYS A 56 -27.80 49.82 11.11
C LYS A 56 -26.35 49.50 11.52
N GLU A 57 -25.70 50.41 12.24
CA GLU A 57 -24.31 50.23 12.67
C GLU A 57 -24.19 49.23 13.82
N GLU A 58 -25.14 49.23 14.76
CA GLU A 58 -25.23 48.22 15.83
C GLU A 58 -25.43 46.81 15.25
N ILE A 59 -26.34 46.65 14.28
CA ILE A 59 -26.54 45.37 13.60
C ILE A 59 -25.28 44.95 12.83
N ARG A 60 -24.65 45.87 12.11
CA ARG A 60 -23.41 45.59 11.37
C ARG A 60 -22.31 45.08 12.30
N THR A 61 -22.02 45.84 13.35
CA THR A 61 -20.95 45.51 14.31
C THR A 61 -21.24 44.20 15.05
N SER A 62 -22.50 43.93 15.41
CA SER A 62 -22.91 42.65 16.00
C SER A 62 -22.65 41.47 15.05
N ILE A 63 -23.04 41.59 13.78
CA ILE A 63 -22.83 40.55 12.76
C ILE A 63 -21.33 40.33 12.52
N GLU A 64 -20.54 41.41 12.37
CA GLU A 64 -19.10 41.32 12.16
C GLU A 64 -18.39 40.62 13.34
N THR A 65 -18.81 40.94 14.56
CA THR A 65 -18.26 40.31 15.78
C THR A 65 -18.61 38.82 15.84
N GLN A 66 -19.86 38.44 15.54
CA GLN A 66 -20.26 37.02 15.51
C GLN A 66 -19.54 36.23 14.42
N ILE A 67 -19.36 36.81 13.23
CA ILE A 67 -18.58 36.20 12.15
C ILE A 67 -17.15 35.92 12.63
N LYS A 68 -16.53 36.88 13.32
CA LYS A 68 -15.16 36.74 13.81
C LYS A 68 -15.05 35.63 14.86
N ILE A 69 -15.98 35.56 15.81
CA ILE A 69 -16.02 34.50 16.84
C ILE A 69 -16.15 33.13 16.17
N VAL A 70 -17.10 32.97 15.25
CA VAL A 70 -17.29 31.69 14.54
C VAL A 70 -16.06 31.31 13.71
N GLN A 71 -15.39 32.28 13.08
CA GLN A 71 -14.14 32.03 12.36
C GLN A 71 -13.01 31.57 13.28
N GLU A 72 -12.86 32.16 14.47
CA GLU A 72 -11.83 31.77 15.44
C GLU A 72 -12.12 30.39 16.05
N GLU A 73 -13.38 30.10 16.39
CA GLU A 73 -13.80 28.79 16.89
C GLU A 73 -13.57 27.70 15.83
N THR A 74 -14.02 27.92 14.59
CA THR A 74 -13.83 26.93 13.51
C THR A 74 -12.36 26.69 13.15
N GLN A 75 -11.50 27.71 13.25
CA GLN A 75 -10.06 27.53 13.10
C GLN A 75 -9.45 26.70 14.23
N THR A 76 -9.89 26.94 15.46
CA THR A 76 -9.43 26.20 16.65
C THR A 76 -9.84 24.74 16.57
N ASP A 77 -11.11 24.46 16.23
CA ASP A 77 -11.62 23.09 16.07
C ASP A 77 -10.89 22.35 14.96
N MET A 78 -10.57 23.01 13.85
CA MET A 78 -9.82 22.41 12.75
C MET A 78 -8.39 22.04 13.15
N LEU A 79 -7.73 22.88 13.96
CA LEU A 79 -6.40 22.58 14.49
C LEU A 79 -6.43 21.39 15.45
N ASN A 80 -7.39 21.36 16.37
CA ASN A 80 -7.56 20.27 17.32
C ASN A 80 -7.84 18.94 16.59
N PHE A 81 -8.76 18.95 15.63
CA PHE A 81 -9.08 17.77 14.82
C PHE A 81 -7.86 17.25 14.04
N LYS A 82 -7.06 18.16 13.49
CA LYS A 82 -5.81 17.79 12.80
C LYS A 82 -4.81 17.13 13.76
N GLU A 83 -4.67 17.65 14.98
CA GLU A 83 -3.77 17.10 15.99
C GLU A 83 -4.23 15.70 16.45
N GLU A 84 -5.51 15.52 16.72
CA GLU A 84 -6.10 14.22 17.08
C GLU A 84 -5.88 13.16 16.00
N ILE A 85 -6.12 13.51 14.72
CA ILE A 85 -5.87 12.58 13.60
C ILE A 85 -4.38 12.23 13.52
N CYS A 86 -3.49 13.21 13.64
CA CYS A 86 -2.05 12.99 13.56
C CYS A 86 -1.58 12.01 14.64
N GLU A 87 -2.02 12.20 15.89
CA GLU A 87 -1.61 11.32 16.99
C GLU A 87 -2.19 9.92 16.82
N SER A 88 -3.48 9.81 16.45
CA SER A 88 -4.12 8.51 16.18
C SER A 88 -3.43 7.71 15.07
N VAL A 89 -3.07 8.38 13.97
CA VAL A 89 -2.34 7.74 12.86
C VAL A 89 -0.95 7.31 13.30
N LYS A 90 -0.24 8.15 14.07
CA LYS A 90 1.10 7.85 14.59
C LYS A 90 1.08 6.62 15.51
N ASP A 91 0.14 6.56 16.47
CA ASP A 91 -0.05 5.40 17.35
C ASP A 91 -0.30 4.12 16.54
N LYS A 92 -1.12 4.20 15.49
CA LYS A 92 -1.42 3.05 14.64
C LYS A 92 -0.21 2.58 13.84
N ILE A 93 0.62 3.50 13.37
CA ILE A 93 1.86 3.18 12.67
C ILE A 93 2.83 2.48 13.63
N GLU A 94 2.99 2.99 14.85
CA GLU A 94 3.86 2.36 15.87
C GLU A 94 3.37 0.94 16.23
N GLU A 95 2.06 0.76 16.44
CA GLU A 95 1.46 -0.55 16.70
C GLU A 95 1.73 -1.55 15.56
N VAL A 96 1.58 -1.10 14.31
CA VAL A 96 1.84 -1.94 13.13
C VAL A 96 3.33 -2.27 13.01
N GLN A 97 4.22 -1.30 13.24
CA GLN A 97 5.67 -1.51 13.21
C GLN A 97 6.11 -2.55 14.24
N ASP A 98 5.59 -2.49 15.46
CA ASP A 98 5.96 -3.44 16.51
C ASP A 98 5.43 -4.84 16.26
N LYS A 99 4.19 -4.97 15.78
CA LYS A 99 3.66 -6.27 15.32
C LYS A 99 4.49 -6.87 14.20
N LEU A 100 4.96 -6.05 13.26
CA LEU A 100 5.78 -6.49 12.14
C LEU A 100 7.17 -6.95 12.63
N LYS A 101 7.83 -6.17 13.49
CA LYS A 101 9.09 -6.57 14.14
C LYS A 101 8.96 -7.90 14.88
N GLN A 102 7.88 -8.07 15.64
CA GLN A 102 7.63 -9.29 16.40
C GLN A 102 7.43 -10.51 15.46
N LYS A 103 6.63 -10.35 14.40
CA LYS A 103 6.43 -11.41 13.39
C LYS A 103 7.72 -11.78 12.67
N LEU A 104 8.54 -10.81 12.27
CA LEU A 104 9.85 -11.06 11.65
C LEU A 104 10.78 -11.83 12.60
N LYS A 105 10.86 -11.41 13.87
CA LYS A 105 11.68 -12.10 14.89
C LYS A 105 11.23 -13.54 15.12
N LYS A 106 9.91 -13.78 15.15
CA LYS A 106 9.34 -15.13 15.28
C LYS A 106 9.64 -15.99 14.06
N ASN A 107 9.51 -15.43 12.86
CA ASN A 107 9.85 -16.14 11.62
C ASN A 107 11.34 -16.49 11.55
N SER A 108 12.24 -15.57 11.92
CA SER A 108 13.69 -15.80 11.96
C SER A 108 14.02 -17.00 12.85
N ARG A 109 13.55 -17.00 14.10
CA ARG A 109 13.73 -18.11 15.04
C ARG A 109 13.18 -19.43 14.50
N THR A 110 11.99 -19.41 13.92
CA THR A 110 11.38 -20.63 13.35
C THR A 110 12.21 -21.19 12.20
N ILE A 111 12.82 -20.34 11.38
CA ILE A 111 13.71 -20.74 10.29
C ILE A 111 15.02 -21.29 10.85
N GLU A 112 15.63 -20.60 11.81
CA GLU A 112 16.85 -21.01 12.52
C GLU A 112 16.65 -22.39 13.17
N ASP A 113 15.58 -22.58 13.96
CA ASP A 113 15.26 -23.85 14.62
C ASP A 113 15.08 -25.00 13.61
N LYS A 114 14.40 -24.74 12.48
CA LYS A 114 14.20 -25.74 11.41
C LYS A 114 15.51 -26.09 10.72
N LEU A 115 16.39 -25.10 10.50
CA LEU A 115 17.71 -25.32 9.90
C LEU A 115 18.62 -26.11 10.85
N GLU A 116 18.67 -25.74 12.12
CA GLU A 116 19.43 -26.47 13.13
C GLU A 116 18.97 -27.92 13.23
N LYS A 117 17.65 -28.16 13.27
CA LYS A 117 17.11 -29.52 13.33
C LYS A 117 17.55 -30.35 12.13
N LYS A 118 17.36 -29.84 10.91
CA LYS A 118 17.79 -30.53 9.67
C LYS A 118 19.30 -30.77 9.61
N LEU A 119 20.10 -29.84 10.14
CA LEU A 119 21.55 -29.99 10.17
C LEU A 119 21.97 -31.08 11.15
N ARG A 120 21.38 -31.12 12.36
CA ARG A 120 21.60 -32.17 13.36
C ARG A 120 21.21 -33.55 12.83
N GLU A 121 20.06 -33.67 12.17
CA GLU A 121 19.62 -34.92 11.53
C GLU A 121 20.62 -35.40 10.48
N LYS A 122 21.13 -34.50 9.62
CA LYS A 122 22.16 -34.86 8.64
C LYS A 122 23.47 -35.27 9.29
N ILE A 123 23.92 -34.58 10.35
CA ILE A 123 25.15 -34.92 11.07
C ILE A 123 25.03 -36.33 11.66
N GLN A 124 23.93 -36.65 12.34
CA GLN A 124 23.70 -37.98 12.90
C GLN A 124 23.74 -39.07 11.82
N LEU A 125 23.07 -38.86 10.68
CA LEU A 125 23.13 -39.80 9.55
C LEU A 125 24.55 -39.98 8.99
N PHE A 126 25.36 -38.92 8.97
CA PHE A 126 26.77 -39.02 8.57
C PHE A 126 27.62 -39.78 9.59
N GLU A 127 27.44 -39.51 10.89
CA GLU A 127 28.13 -40.22 11.98
C GLU A 127 27.80 -41.72 11.97
N GLU A 128 26.53 -42.08 11.78
CA GLU A 128 26.10 -43.48 11.64
C GLU A 128 26.77 -44.17 10.45
N ARG A 129 26.82 -43.51 9.27
CA ARG A 129 27.52 -44.03 8.09
C ARG A 129 29.02 -44.22 8.31
N ILE A 130 29.68 -43.27 8.99
CA ILE A 130 31.12 -43.37 9.29
C ILE A 130 31.38 -44.53 10.26
N ASN A 131 30.56 -44.67 11.31
CA ASN A 131 30.70 -45.75 12.28
C ASN A 131 30.51 -47.12 11.61
N GLN A 132 29.51 -47.27 10.75
CA GLN A 132 29.33 -48.49 9.95
C GLN A 132 30.56 -48.82 9.09
N MET A 133 31.24 -47.82 8.55
CA MET A 133 32.46 -48.00 7.74
C MET A 133 33.66 -48.45 8.58
N ASN A 134 33.78 -47.96 9.82
CA ASN A 134 34.89 -48.30 10.73
C ASN A 134 34.77 -49.72 11.32
N CYS A 135 33.58 -50.34 11.29
CA CYS A 135 33.37 -51.73 11.74
C CYS A 135 34.00 -52.79 10.81
N TYR A 136 34.49 -52.40 9.62
CA TYR A 136 35.17 -53.28 8.66
C TYR A 136 36.70 -53.11 8.66
N GLY A 137 37.26 -52.43 9.68
CA GLY A 137 38.68 -52.02 9.75
C GLY A 137 39.69 -53.04 10.27
N GLU A 138 39.31 -54.29 10.53
CA GLU A 138 40.25 -55.39 10.84
C GLU A 138 39.97 -56.58 9.90
N GLY A 139 40.29 -56.40 8.61
CA GLY A 139 40.13 -57.44 7.62
C GLY A 139 40.97 -57.16 6.39
N SER A 140 41.83 -58.11 6.03
CA SER A 140 42.70 -58.09 4.86
C SER A 140 41.93 -57.75 3.58
N VAL A 141 42.28 -56.63 2.93
CA VAL A 141 41.71 -56.23 1.63
C VAL A 141 42.02 -57.32 0.61
N THR A 142 40.99 -58.06 0.20
CA THR A 142 41.00 -58.92 -0.98
C THR A 142 40.16 -58.24 -2.07
N SER A 143 40.43 -58.55 -3.34
CA SER A 143 39.87 -57.81 -4.48
C SER A 143 38.35 -57.93 -4.69
N GLU A 144 37.63 -58.52 -3.73
CA GLU A 144 36.17 -58.66 -3.71
C GLU A 144 35.44 -57.41 -3.17
N ASP A 145 36.12 -56.48 -2.48
CA ASP A 145 35.45 -55.43 -1.67
C ASP A 145 34.97 -54.18 -2.42
N LEU A 146 34.90 -54.21 -3.76
CA LEU A 146 34.32 -53.10 -4.55
C LEU A 146 32.79 -53.21 -4.61
N ILE A 147 32.13 -53.13 -3.45
CA ILE A 147 30.66 -53.06 -3.35
C ILE A 147 30.22 -51.67 -3.81
N MET A 148 29.47 -51.66 -4.91
CA MET A 148 29.32 -50.53 -5.83
C MET A 148 27.90 -49.96 -5.92
N ASP A 149 27.11 -50.06 -4.86
CA ASP A 149 25.71 -49.59 -4.98
C ASP A 149 25.55 -48.08 -4.80
N HIS A 150 26.58 -47.34 -4.33
CA HIS A 150 26.40 -45.93 -3.90
C HIS A 150 27.53 -44.95 -4.25
N LEU A 151 28.56 -45.31 -5.03
CA LEU A 151 29.69 -44.41 -5.32
C LEU A 151 29.52 -43.66 -6.66
N PRO A 152 29.75 -42.34 -6.71
CA PRO A 152 29.83 -41.59 -7.96
C PRO A 152 30.93 -42.16 -8.86
N TRP A 153 30.67 -42.22 -10.18
CA TRP A 153 31.60 -42.76 -11.19
C TRP A 153 33.03 -42.23 -11.07
N SER A 154 33.20 -40.96 -10.71
CA SER A 154 34.51 -40.33 -10.54
C SER A 154 35.32 -40.89 -9.37
N THR A 155 34.65 -41.31 -8.28
CA THR A 155 35.30 -41.93 -7.12
C THR A 155 35.66 -43.38 -7.43
N TYR A 156 34.76 -44.12 -8.09
CA TYR A 156 35.03 -45.48 -8.55
C TYR A 156 36.21 -45.54 -9.51
N TYR A 157 36.23 -44.66 -10.52
CA TYR A 157 37.32 -44.63 -11.50
C TYR A 157 38.69 -44.44 -10.85
N LYS A 158 38.78 -43.58 -9.83
CA LYS A 158 40.02 -43.36 -9.07
C LYS A 158 40.44 -44.60 -8.28
N GLN A 159 39.49 -45.29 -7.63
CA GLN A 159 39.77 -46.52 -6.90
C GLN A 159 40.18 -47.67 -7.85
N PHE A 160 39.51 -47.79 -8.99
CA PHE A 160 39.85 -48.75 -10.04
C PHE A 160 41.25 -48.51 -10.60
N GLU A 161 41.61 -47.26 -10.93
CA GLU A 161 42.95 -46.91 -11.41
C GLU A 161 44.03 -47.14 -10.35
N ALA A 162 43.75 -46.84 -9.08
CA ALA A 162 44.66 -47.13 -7.98
C ALA A 162 44.90 -48.64 -7.81
N ALA A 163 43.84 -49.44 -7.80
CA ALA A 163 43.91 -50.90 -7.73
C ALA A 163 44.67 -51.49 -8.94
N ALA A 164 44.41 -50.99 -10.15
CA ALA A 164 45.09 -51.43 -11.35
C ALA A 164 46.58 -51.08 -11.35
N THR A 165 46.95 -49.93 -10.77
CA THR A 165 48.34 -49.51 -10.61
C THR A 165 49.08 -50.40 -9.62
N VAL A 166 48.48 -50.67 -8.46
CA VAL A 166 49.06 -51.55 -7.42
C VAL A 166 49.26 -52.96 -7.95
N ASN A 167 48.31 -53.47 -8.74
CA ASN A 167 48.37 -54.81 -9.31
C ASN A 167 49.12 -54.89 -10.66
N GLY A 168 49.67 -53.78 -11.16
CA GLY A 168 50.43 -53.74 -12.41
C GLY A 168 49.64 -54.18 -13.65
N TRP A 169 48.32 -53.90 -13.69
CA TRP A 169 47.46 -54.35 -14.78
C TRP A 169 47.79 -53.66 -16.10
N SER A 170 47.94 -54.45 -17.17
CA SER A 170 47.99 -53.94 -18.54
C SER A 170 46.63 -53.39 -18.98
N ASN A 171 46.60 -52.52 -20.01
CA ASN A 171 45.35 -51.97 -20.54
C ASN A 171 44.34 -53.06 -20.95
N LYS A 172 44.81 -54.21 -21.42
CA LYS A 172 43.95 -55.36 -21.75
C LYS A 172 43.32 -55.98 -20.50
N GLN A 173 44.07 -56.07 -19.40
CA GLN A 173 43.56 -56.56 -18.11
C GLN A 173 42.63 -55.55 -17.44
N LYS A 174 42.94 -54.25 -17.51
CA LYS A 174 42.03 -53.18 -17.09
C LYS A 174 40.70 -53.28 -17.85
N ALA A 175 40.74 -53.36 -19.18
CA ALA A 175 39.54 -53.50 -20.00
C ALA A 175 38.77 -54.80 -19.67
N THR A 176 39.45 -55.92 -19.49
CA THR A 176 38.80 -57.20 -19.15
C THR A 176 38.16 -57.15 -17.77
N SER A 177 38.85 -56.62 -16.76
CA SER A 177 38.31 -56.45 -15.40
C SER A 177 37.13 -55.49 -15.38
N LEU A 178 37.19 -54.39 -16.14
CA LEU A 178 36.09 -53.44 -16.26
C LEU A 178 34.90 -54.07 -16.99
N ILE A 179 35.14 -54.88 -18.03
CA ILE A 179 34.08 -55.62 -18.73
C ILE A 179 33.47 -56.69 -17.83
N VAL A 180 34.27 -57.44 -17.08
CA VAL A 180 33.79 -58.44 -16.11
C VAL A 180 32.98 -57.76 -15.01
N PHE A 181 33.45 -56.61 -14.52
CA PHE A 181 32.77 -55.80 -13.53
C PHE A 181 31.44 -55.24 -14.05
N LEU A 182 31.41 -54.68 -15.26
CA LEU A 182 30.18 -54.21 -15.92
C LEU A 182 29.24 -55.35 -16.31
N ARG A 183 29.78 -56.55 -16.54
CA ARG A 183 29.04 -57.81 -16.76
C ARG A 183 28.64 -58.50 -15.45
N GLY A 184 28.96 -57.93 -14.29
CA GLY A 184 28.48 -58.36 -12.98
C GLY A 184 26.97 -58.19 -12.78
N GLU A 185 26.21 -57.86 -13.84
CA GLU A 185 24.77 -58.10 -13.91
C GLU A 185 24.48 -59.22 -14.91
N GLU A 186 24.00 -60.36 -14.39
CA GLU A 186 23.88 -61.64 -15.08
C GLU A 186 22.81 -61.71 -16.19
N ASN A 187 22.20 -60.60 -16.61
CA ASN A 187 21.13 -60.64 -17.60
C ASN A 187 21.28 -59.56 -18.68
N TYR A 188 21.58 -60.00 -19.90
CA TYR A 188 21.64 -59.18 -21.12
C TYR A 188 20.35 -58.37 -21.32
N GLU A 189 19.19 -58.91 -20.96
CA GLU A 189 17.89 -58.22 -21.08
C GLU A 189 17.75 -57.07 -20.09
N LEU A 190 18.31 -57.18 -18.87
CA LEU A 190 18.31 -56.09 -17.89
C LEU A 190 19.27 -54.97 -18.27
N LEU A 191 20.40 -55.30 -18.89
CA LEU A 191 21.33 -54.31 -19.44
C LEU A 191 20.69 -53.53 -20.59
N ILE A 192 20.00 -54.23 -21.50
CA ILE A 192 19.21 -53.60 -22.57
C ILE A 192 18.10 -52.75 -21.96
N LEU A 193 17.31 -53.25 -21.01
CA LEU A 193 16.25 -52.48 -20.34
C LEU A 193 16.78 -51.23 -19.62
N ARG A 194 17.95 -51.29 -18.96
CA ARG A 194 18.52 -50.13 -18.27
C ARG A 194 19.09 -49.11 -19.26
N LEU A 195 19.64 -49.55 -20.38
CA LEU A 195 20.04 -48.68 -21.48
C LEU A 195 18.81 -48.09 -22.19
N GLU A 196 17.76 -48.87 -22.40
CA GLU A 196 16.48 -48.41 -22.92
C GLU A 196 15.88 -47.37 -21.97
N ILE A 197 15.70 -47.63 -20.67
CA ILE A 197 15.19 -46.61 -19.73
C ILE A 197 16.06 -45.34 -19.70
N LYS A 198 17.38 -45.47 -19.83
CA LYS A 198 18.32 -44.35 -19.76
C LYS A 198 18.39 -43.53 -21.04
N TYR A 199 18.13 -44.15 -22.19
CA TYR A 199 18.25 -43.53 -23.51
C TYR A 199 16.94 -43.56 -24.32
N GLU A 200 15.83 -44.02 -23.74
CA GLU A 200 14.48 -43.99 -24.31
C GLU A 200 13.99 -42.55 -24.30
N ASP A 201 13.45 -42.16 -25.45
CA ASP A 201 12.77 -40.88 -25.61
C ASP A 201 11.64 -40.69 -24.59
N SER A 202 11.02 -41.77 -24.07
CA SER A 202 9.96 -41.72 -23.05
C SER A 202 10.45 -41.16 -21.69
N TYR A 203 11.64 -41.57 -21.22
CA TYR A 203 12.21 -41.01 -19.99
C TYR A 203 12.59 -39.54 -20.19
N LEU A 204 13.20 -39.23 -21.33
CA LEU A 204 13.61 -37.88 -21.68
C LEU A 204 12.39 -36.95 -21.82
N GLN A 205 11.28 -37.45 -22.38
CA GLN A 205 10.00 -36.76 -22.46
C GLN A 205 9.44 -36.42 -21.06
N GLN A 206 9.50 -37.35 -20.10
CA GLN A 206 9.08 -37.09 -18.72
C GLN A 206 9.94 -36.02 -18.03
N VAL A 207 11.25 -36.01 -18.29
CA VAL A 207 12.15 -34.96 -17.81
C VAL A 207 11.77 -33.59 -18.38
N TYR A 208 11.49 -33.51 -19.69
CA TYR A 208 11.05 -32.25 -20.31
C TYR A 208 9.67 -31.78 -19.82
N GLN A 209 8.74 -32.71 -19.54
CA GLN A 209 7.46 -32.38 -18.90
C GLN A 209 7.66 -31.79 -17.50
N ALA A 210 8.55 -32.37 -16.70
CA ALA A 210 8.88 -31.87 -15.37
C ALA A 210 9.58 -30.50 -15.41
N GLN A 211 10.48 -30.29 -16.38
CA GLN A 211 11.14 -29.00 -16.60
C GLN A 211 10.14 -27.93 -17.01
N THR A 212 9.20 -28.23 -17.91
CA THR A 212 8.14 -27.30 -18.33
C THR A 212 7.27 -26.89 -17.14
N LYS A 213 6.85 -27.84 -16.29
CA LYS A 213 6.03 -27.56 -15.09
C LYS A 213 6.74 -26.73 -14.03
N SER A 214 8.06 -26.85 -13.93
CA SER A 214 8.87 -26.13 -12.94
C SER A 214 9.46 -24.82 -13.46
N ARG A 215 9.17 -24.46 -14.71
CA ARG A 215 9.74 -23.29 -15.38
C ARG A 215 9.03 -22.00 -14.95
N VAL A 216 9.80 -21.06 -14.41
CA VAL A 216 9.36 -19.71 -14.02
C VAL A 216 10.32 -18.69 -14.63
N GLN A 217 9.80 -17.54 -15.09
CA GLN A 217 10.62 -16.48 -15.67
C GLN A 217 11.64 -15.96 -14.63
N LYS A 218 12.90 -15.85 -15.04
CA LYS A 218 13.96 -15.29 -14.19
C LYS A 218 13.97 -13.77 -14.26
N ALA A 219 14.41 -13.10 -13.19
CA ALA A 219 14.42 -11.64 -13.11
C ALA A 219 15.29 -10.94 -14.17
N ALA A 220 16.29 -11.63 -14.73
CA ALA A 220 17.21 -11.13 -15.76
C ALA A 220 16.91 -11.65 -17.17
N GLU A 221 15.81 -12.38 -17.36
CA GLU A 221 15.46 -13.02 -18.62
C GLU A 221 14.39 -12.23 -19.35
N SER A 222 14.61 -11.98 -20.64
CA SER A 222 13.62 -11.30 -21.47
C SER A 222 12.40 -12.19 -21.73
N LEU A 223 11.24 -11.57 -21.96
CA LEU A 223 10.02 -12.31 -22.27
C LEU A 223 10.15 -13.16 -23.54
N GLN A 224 10.91 -12.69 -24.53
CA GLN A 224 11.15 -13.42 -25.77
C GLN A 224 12.00 -14.68 -25.55
N GLU A 225 13.03 -14.60 -24.71
CA GLU A 225 13.86 -15.76 -24.35
C GLU A 225 13.06 -16.78 -23.54
N PHE A 226 12.22 -16.30 -22.62
CA PHE A 226 11.34 -17.15 -21.82
C PHE A 226 10.34 -17.91 -22.70
N ASP A 227 9.67 -17.21 -23.60
CA ASP A 227 8.69 -17.78 -24.53
C ASP A 227 9.32 -18.83 -25.46
N ALA A 228 10.47 -18.49 -26.07
CA ALA A 228 11.21 -19.42 -26.92
C ALA A 228 11.64 -20.70 -26.18
N ASP A 229 12.05 -20.58 -24.91
CA ASP A 229 12.45 -21.72 -24.07
C ASP A 229 11.24 -22.60 -23.70
N ILE A 230 10.11 -21.99 -23.33
CA ILE A 230 8.85 -22.71 -23.05
C ILE A 230 8.35 -23.44 -24.30
N ALA A 231 8.33 -22.79 -25.46
CA ALA A 231 7.88 -23.40 -26.71
C ALA A 231 8.76 -24.61 -27.08
N ARG A 232 10.08 -24.48 -26.92
CA ARG A 232 11.04 -25.57 -27.14
C ARG A 232 10.81 -26.74 -26.18
N LEU A 233 10.71 -26.48 -24.88
CA LEU A 233 10.50 -27.51 -23.86
C LEU A 233 9.17 -28.24 -24.08
N THR A 234 8.13 -27.50 -24.46
CA THR A 234 6.80 -28.07 -24.74
C THR A 234 6.83 -29.01 -25.95
N ARG A 235 7.55 -28.65 -27.00
CA ARG A 235 7.72 -29.50 -28.19
C ARG A 235 8.43 -30.82 -27.87
N PHE A 236 9.44 -30.79 -26.99
CA PHE A 236 10.13 -32.01 -26.56
C PHE A 236 9.31 -32.83 -25.54
N ALA A 237 8.48 -32.17 -24.73
CA ALA A 237 7.62 -32.82 -23.76
C ALA A 237 6.37 -33.48 -24.40
N TYR A 238 5.90 -32.96 -25.53
CA TYR A 238 4.69 -33.39 -26.23
C TYR A 238 4.90 -33.44 -27.75
N PRO A 239 5.66 -34.41 -28.28
CA PRO A 239 5.98 -34.50 -29.70
C PRO A 239 4.78 -34.84 -30.60
N THR A 240 3.65 -35.26 -30.04
CA THR A 240 2.44 -35.66 -30.77
C THR A 240 1.36 -34.57 -30.84
N THR A 241 1.58 -33.40 -30.23
CA THR A 241 0.60 -32.31 -30.19
C THR A 241 0.71 -31.40 -31.41
N SER A 242 -0.43 -30.93 -31.94
CA SER A 242 -0.51 -30.01 -33.09
C SER A 242 0.19 -28.67 -32.79
N ASP A 243 0.87 -28.11 -33.80
CA ASP A 243 1.59 -26.82 -33.74
C ASP A 243 0.70 -25.61 -33.41
N ASP A 244 -0.62 -25.78 -33.44
CA ASP A 244 -1.58 -24.72 -33.06
C ASP A 244 -1.60 -24.43 -31.55
N PHE A 245 -1.05 -25.32 -30.70
CA PHE A 245 -1.00 -25.11 -29.25
C PHE A 245 0.07 -24.12 -28.78
N LEU A 246 0.98 -23.70 -29.67
CA LEU A 246 2.15 -22.87 -29.37
C LEU A 246 2.09 -21.46 -30.00
N LYS A 247 0.95 -21.07 -30.57
CA LYS A 247 0.72 -19.75 -31.18
C LYS A 247 -0.16 -18.85 -30.31
#